data_AF-A0A0G1AVZ7-F1
#
_entry.id   AF-A0A0G1AVZ7-F1
#
_cell.length_a   1.000
_cell.length_b   1.000
_cell.length_c   1.000
_cell.angle_alpha   90.00
_cell.angle_beta   90.00
_cell.angle_gamma   90.00
#
_symmetry.space_group_name_H-M   'P 1'
#
loop_
_entity.id
_entity.type
_entity.pdbx_description
1 polymer ?
#
loop_
_entity_poly.entity_id
_entity_poly.type
_entity_poly.pdbx_seq_one_letter_code
_entity_poly.pdbx_strand_id
1 'polypeptide(L)'
;MKFRKGRHLNVWCDMLQKSRNTCILAPRKHSKSNTIYSWLLWKNMRELDRNLEIIYLSYKKELAAYHLKRYKGMKERNEFFNEMRDITNAEGIAKYQWPTGAKHIIEPEGILSFKRGRHPDIIILDDVLADPTTMMDLGVIEKINQRVFEEVVSMAKEGGEIKIIGCVNTETLILIPKGITRIGDLSDHKLLGYCNIKEKVYGIQGFNEATSFYSKGQGKGYILRVANGLSLHCSEEHPLLTLNSEGIQEWKMAKDIQEGEFLAIQFGQEIFGNKTIEADKA
;
A
#
# COMPACT_ATOMS: atom_id res chain seq x y z
N MET A 1 -11.95 29.33 0.53
CA MET A 1 -12.00 27.86 0.80
C MET A 1 -10.71 27.45 1.49
N LYS A 2 -10.74 26.98 2.76
CA LYS A 2 -9.52 26.54 3.46
C LYS A 2 -9.20 25.10 3.05
N PHE A 3 -8.16 24.91 2.26
CA PHE A 3 -7.66 23.58 1.89
C PHE A 3 -7.00 22.94 3.13
N ARG A 4 -7.63 21.91 3.70
CA ARG A 4 -7.01 21.13 4.78
C ARG A 4 -6.21 19.99 4.17
N LYS A 5 -4.88 20.10 4.19
CA LYS A 5 -3.98 19.03 3.73
C LYS A 5 -4.07 17.85 4.70
N GLY A 6 -4.22 16.63 4.17
CA GLY A 6 -4.20 15.42 5.00
C GLY A 6 -2.81 15.19 5.59
N ARG A 7 -2.70 15.06 6.93
CA ARG A 7 -1.42 14.82 7.62
C ARG A 7 -0.69 13.58 7.09
N HIS A 8 -1.43 12.55 6.71
CA HIS A 8 -0.89 11.32 6.13
C HIS A 8 -0.15 11.56 4.79
N LEU A 9 -0.58 12.53 3.98
CA LEU A 9 0.10 12.85 2.72
C LEU A 9 1.50 13.45 2.96
N ASN A 10 1.66 14.25 4.03
CA ASN A 10 2.99 14.75 4.40
C ASN A 10 3.91 13.60 4.81
N VAL A 11 3.40 12.67 5.63
CA VAL A 11 4.14 11.49 6.05
C VAL A 11 4.58 10.66 4.83
N TRP A 12 3.69 10.43 3.88
CA TRP A 12 4.03 9.69 2.66
C TRP A 12 5.04 10.42 1.78
N CYS A 13 4.91 11.74 1.58
CA CYS A 13 5.92 12.51 0.85
C CYS A 13 7.29 12.44 1.53
N ASP A 14 7.34 12.60 2.86
CA ASP A 14 8.59 12.51 3.62
C ASP A 14 9.23 11.13 3.49
N MET A 15 8.43 10.06 3.57
CA MET A 15 8.90 8.69 3.38
C MET A 15 9.46 8.48 1.98
N LEU A 16 8.72 8.90 0.94
CA LEU A 16 9.12 8.74 -0.46
C LEU A 16 10.40 9.51 -0.80
N GLN A 17 10.63 10.66 -0.15
CA GLN A 17 11.83 11.48 -0.33
C GLN A 17 13.04 10.92 0.41
N LYS A 18 12.87 10.43 1.65
CA LYS A 18 13.99 10.03 2.52
C LYS A 18 14.47 8.61 2.27
N SER A 19 13.59 7.75 1.77
CA SER A 19 13.87 6.33 1.63
C SER A 19 13.90 5.92 0.16
N ARG A 20 14.99 5.24 -0.26
CA ARG A 20 15.12 4.66 -1.60
C ARG A 20 14.05 3.60 -1.87
N ASN A 21 13.70 2.81 -0.86
CA ASN A 21 12.65 1.81 -0.94
C ASN A 21 11.48 2.15 0.00
N THR A 22 10.25 2.07 -0.49
CA THR A 22 9.05 2.40 0.33
C THR A 22 7.86 1.52 -0.03
N CYS A 23 7.01 1.24 0.97
CA CYS A 23 5.73 0.58 0.79
C CYS A 23 4.60 1.41 1.46
N ILE A 24 3.52 1.71 0.72
CA ILE A 24 2.37 2.47 1.21
C ILE A 24 1.08 1.68 1.00
N LEU A 25 0.48 1.25 2.10
CA LEU A 25 -0.71 0.41 2.10
C LEU A 25 -1.85 1.20 2.71
N ALA A 26 -2.86 1.48 1.88
CA ALA A 26 -3.89 2.44 2.23
C ALA A 26 -5.24 2.06 1.58
N PRO A 27 -6.39 2.42 2.18
CA PRO A 27 -7.67 2.11 1.56
C PRO A 27 -7.80 2.76 0.17
N ARG A 28 -8.71 2.27 -0.69
CA ARG A 28 -8.91 2.90 -2.01
C ARG A 28 -9.31 4.38 -1.86
N LYS A 29 -9.01 5.16 -2.90
CA LYS A 29 -9.33 6.60 -3.01
C LYS A 29 -8.67 7.49 -1.93
N HIS A 30 -7.61 7.03 -1.27
CA HIS A 30 -6.79 7.85 -0.36
C HIS A 30 -5.58 8.52 -1.04
N SER A 31 -5.70 8.90 -2.31
CA SER A 31 -4.65 9.64 -3.03
C SER A 31 -3.27 8.99 -3.12
N LYS A 32 -3.14 7.68 -2.86
CA LYS A 32 -1.86 6.95 -2.95
C LYS A 32 -1.19 7.08 -4.33
N SER A 33 -1.88 6.73 -5.43
CA SER A 33 -1.31 6.88 -6.78
C SER A 33 -1.04 8.34 -7.14
N ASN A 34 -1.88 9.28 -6.71
CA ASN A 34 -1.62 10.72 -6.92
C ASN A 34 -0.34 11.19 -6.19
N THR A 35 -0.06 10.61 -5.02
CA THR A 35 1.17 10.89 -4.26
C THR A 35 2.38 10.36 -5.03
N ILE A 36 2.29 9.18 -5.64
CA ILE A 36 3.34 8.64 -6.52
C ILE A 36 3.56 9.51 -7.76
N TYR A 37 2.51 10.00 -8.42
CA TYR A 37 2.67 10.91 -9.56
C TYR A 37 3.38 12.21 -9.14
N SER A 38 2.98 12.76 -8.00
CA SER A 38 3.59 13.96 -7.42
C SER A 38 5.07 13.72 -7.10
N TRP A 39 5.39 12.56 -6.54
CA TRP A 39 6.77 12.17 -6.24
C TRP A 39 7.59 11.93 -7.51
N LEU A 40 7.04 11.30 -8.54
CA LEU A 40 7.70 11.14 -9.84
C LEU A 40 8.04 12.50 -10.45
N LEU A 41 7.10 13.44 -10.44
CA LEU A 41 7.33 14.82 -10.88
C LEU A 41 8.44 15.48 -10.06
N TRP A 42 8.37 15.41 -8.73
CA TRP A 42 9.42 15.91 -7.86
C TRP A 42 10.79 15.28 -8.17
N LYS A 43 10.85 13.96 -8.38
CA LYS A 43 12.09 13.24 -8.71
C LYS A 43 12.64 13.69 -10.06
N ASN A 44 11.78 13.89 -11.06
CA ASN A 44 12.18 14.45 -12.35
C ASN A 44 12.85 15.82 -12.19
N MET A 45 12.36 16.68 -11.29
CA MET A 45 12.99 17.98 -10.98
C MET A 45 14.27 17.88 -10.16
N ARG A 46 14.48 16.81 -9.40
CA ARG A 46 15.68 16.65 -8.56
C ARG A 46 16.87 16.07 -9.30
N GLU A 47 16.64 15.50 -10.47
CA GLU A 47 17.63 14.74 -11.25
C GLU A 47 17.81 15.35 -12.66
N LEU A 48 17.65 16.67 -12.81
CA LEU A 48 17.62 17.38 -14.11
C LEU A 48 18.83 17.10 -15.00
N ASP A 49 19.98 16.77 -14.43
CA ASP A 49 21.25 16.59 -15.15
C ASP A 49 21.60 15.11 -15.39
N ARG A 50 20.68 14.18 -15.06
CA ARG A 50 20.94 12.74 -15.11
C ARG A 50 19.89 12.02 -15.95
N ASN A 51 20.30 11.05 -16.76
CA ASN A 51 19.34 10.16 -17.41
C ASN A 51 18.68 9.23 -16.38
N LEU A 52 17.35 9.12 -16.43
CA LEU A 52 16.58 8.24 -15.57
C LEU A 52 15.78 7.24 -16.40
N GLU A 53 15.92 5.96 -16.09
CA GLU A 53 15.06 4.90 -16.60
C GLU A 53 14.18 4.37 -15.47
N ILE A 54 12.86 4.41 -15.69
CA ILE A 54 11.84 4.03 -14.71
C ILE A 54 10.92 2.99 -15.31
N ILE A 55 10.64 1.92 -14.56
CA ILE A 55 9.60 0.95 -14.91
C ILE A 55 8.42 1.13 -13.96
N TYR A 56 7.22 1.31 -14.52
CA TYR A 56 5.97 1.37 -13.78
C TYR A 56 5.21 0.05 -13.97
N LEU A 57 5.13 -0.76 -12.92
CA LEU A 57 4.48 -2.05 -12.91
C LEU A 57 3.09 -1.93 -12.26
N SER A 58 2.13 -2.59 -12.89
CA SER A 58 0.82 -2.92 -12.31
C SER A 58 0.50 -4.38 -12.62
N TYR A 59 -0.65 -4.89 -12.15
CA TYR A 59 -1.07 -6.25 -12.46
C TYR A 59 -1.09 -6.53 -13.98
N LYS A 60 -1.61 -5.58 -14.76
CA LYS A 60 -1.63 -5.57 -16.23
C LYS A 60 -0.94 -4.32 -16.78
N LYS A 61 -0.30 -4.41 -17.95
CA LYS A 61 0.43 -3.30 -18.58
C LYS A 61 -0.46 -2.11 -18.88
N GLU A 62 -1.71 -2.37 -19.24
CA GLU A 62 -2.73 -1.35 -19.54
C GLU A 62 -3.07 -0.50 -18.31
N LEU A 63 -3.02 -1.10 -17.10
CA LEU A 63 -3.22 -0.37 -15.84
C LEU A 63 -2.03 0.54 -15.55
N ALA A 64 -0.80 0.05 -15.73
CA ALA A 64 0.39 0.89 -15.63
C ALA A 64 0.36 2.05 -16.64
N ALA A 65 0.00 1.78 -17.90
CA ALA A 65 -0.16 2.81 -18.92
C ALA A 65 -1.24 3.84 -18.56
N TYR A 66 -2.33 3.41 -17.93
CA TYR A 66 -3.36 4.30 -17.37
C TYR A 66 -2.78 5.25 -16.31
N HIS A 67 -1.94 4.76 -15.39
CA HIS A 67 -1.27 5.59 -14.40
C HIS A 67 -0.35 6.62 -15.05
N LEU A 68 0.43 6.20 -16.07
CA LEU A 68 1.29 7.12 -16.81
C LEU A 68 0.51 8.20 -17.55
N LYS A 69 -0.63 7.88 -18.17
CA LYS A 69 -1.52 8.90 -18.78
C LYS A 69 -1.96 9.96 -17.75
N ARG A 70 -2.26 9.56 -16.51
CA ARG A 70 -2.63 10.51 -15.44
C ARG A 70 -1.45 11.34 -14.96
N TYR A 71 -0.26 10.74 -14.84
CA TYR A 71 0.98 11.43 -14.55
C TYR A 71 1.29 12.51 -15.60
N LYS A 72 1.21 12.18 -16.91
CA LYS A 72 1.36 13.16 -18.01
C LYS A 72 0.35 14.30 -17.87
N GLY A 73 -0.92 13.98 -17.60
CA GLY A 73 -1.94 15.01 -17.35
C GLY A 73 -1.66 15.87 -16.12
N MET A 74 -0.98 15.36 -15.09
CA MET A 74 -0.56 16.14 -13.92
C MET A 74 0.59 17.09 -14.26
N LYS A 75 1.56 16.63 -15.07
CA LYS A 75 2.63 17.47 -15.64
C LYS A 75 2.05 18.64 -16.41
N GLU A 76 1.16 18.39 -17.37
CA GLU A 76 0.65 19.43 -18.30
C GLU A 76 -0.13 20.55 -17.59
N ARG A 77 -0.62 20.31 -16.37
CA ARG A 77 -1.32 21.32 -15.56
C ARG A 77 -0.39 22.07 -14.60
N ASN A 78 0.91 21.80 -14.63
CA ASN A 78 1.86 22.30 -13.66
C ASN A 78 3.00 23.06 -14.36
N GLU A 79 3.00 24.38 -14.20
CA GLU A 79 3.92 25.30 -14.86
C GLU A 79 5.41 25.06 -14.53
N PHE A 80 5.71 24.45 -13.37
CA PHE A 80 7.08 24.09 -12.98
C PHE A 80 7.73 23.08 -13.94
N PHE A 81 6.94 22.42 -14.79
CA PHE A 81 7.40 21.38 -15.72
C PHE A 81 7.33 21.81 -17.19
N ASN A 82 7.13 23.10 -17.49
CA ASN A 82 7.02 23.59 -18.87
C ASN A 82 8.28 23.31 -19.71
N GLU A 83 9.46 23.37 -19.08
CA GLU A 83 10.74 23.08 -19.74
C GLU A 83 10.99 21.58 -19.96
N MET A 84 10.22 20.72 -19.29
CA MET A 84 10.28 19.27 -19.46
C MET A 84 9.55 18.86 -20.75
N ARG A 85 10.29 18.76 -21.85
CA ARG A 85 9.73 18.48 -23.19
C ARG A 85 9.36 17.01 -23.34
N ASP A 86 8.11 16.72 -23.69
CA ASP A 86 7.71 15.37 -24.10
C ASP A 86 8.34 15.03 -25.46
N ILE A 87 9.02 13.88 -25.53
CA ILE A 87 9.69 13.38 -26.73
C ILE A 87 9.07 12.07 -27.23
N THR A 88 7.84 11.75 -26.79
CA THR A 88 7.07 10.61 -27.30
C THR A 88 5.61 10.97 -27.61
N ASN A 89 5.08 10.39 -28.68
CA ASN A 89 3.66 10.51 -29.04
C ASN A 89 2.80 9.42 -28.37
N ALA A 90 3.40 8.49 -27.61
CA ALA A 90 2.65 7.43 -26.94
C ALA A 90 1.98 7.96 -25.67
N GLU A 91 0.66 7.76 -25.54
CA GLU A 91 -0.08 8.20 -24.35
C GLU A 91 0.29 7.43 -23.08
N GLY A 92 0.55 6.13 -23.24
CA GLY A 92 0.87 5.22 -22.14
C GLY A 92 2.34 5.20 -21.73
N ILE A 93 3.19 5.98 -22.39
CA ILE A 93 4.63 6.06 -22.09
C ILE A 93 4.99 7.52 -21.81
N ALA A 94 5.80 7.76 -20.79
CA ALA A 94 6.33 9.08 -20.49
C ALA A 94 7.81 9.10 -20.89
N LYS A 95 8.17 9.88 -21.91
CA LYS A 95 9.58 10.11 -22.27
C LYS A 95 9.80 11.61 -22.34
N TYR A 96 10.61 12.13 -21.44
CA TYR A 96 10.86 13.55 -21.31
C TYR A 96 12.32 13.87 -21.49
N GLN A 97 12.61 15.05 -22.04
CA GLN A 97 13.95 15.60 -22.13
C GLN A 97 13.99 16.98 -21.47
N TRP A 98 15.00 17.19 -20.64
CA TRP A 98 15.28 18.47 -20.00
C TRP A 98 16.21 19.35 -20.86
N PRO A 99 16.26 20.68 -20.64
CA PRO A 99 17.16 21.59 -21.36
C PRO A 99 18.65 21.20 -21.24
N THR A 100 19.01 20.55 -20.14
CA THR A 100 20.33 19.96 -19.87
C THR A 100 20.73 18.86 -20.86
N GLY A 101 19.76 18.34 -21.62
CA GLY A 101 19.90 17.22 -22.54
C GLY A 101 19.54 15.87 -21.92
N ALA A 102 19.44 15.78 -20.59
CA ALA A 102 19.08 14.57 -19.86
C ALA A 102 17.68 14.05 -20.23
N LYS A 103 17.53 12.73 -20.25
CA LYS A 103 16.30 12.04 -20.64
C LYS A 103 15.74 11.21 -19.49
N HIS A 104 14.46 11.42 -19.19
CA HIS A 104 13.73 10.65 -18.19
C HIS A 104 12.66 9.81 -18.89
N ILE A 105 12.75 8.49 -18.77
CA ILE A 105 11.91 7.53 -19.48
C ILE A 105 11.17 6.69 -18.44
N ILE A 106 9.84 6.67 -18.52
CA ILE A 106 8.95 5.87 -17.68
C ILE A 106 8.14 4.96 -18.59
N GLU A 107 8.36 3.65 -18.46
CA GLU A 107 7.71 2.64 -19.31
C GLU A 107 6.76 1.75 -18.49
N PRO A 108 5.54 1.50 -18.99
CA PRO A 108 4.57 0.68 -18.30
C PRO A 108 4.82 -0.80 -18.60
N GLU A 109 4.69 -1.64 -17.58
CA GLU A 109 4.75 -3.10 -17.74
C GLU A 109 3.72 -3.81 -16.85
N GLY A 110 3.37 -5.03 -17.24
CA GLY A 110 2.54 -5.93 -16.43
C GLY A 110 3.43 -6.86 -15.61
N ILE A 111 3.13 -7.04 -14.33
CA ILE A 111 3.95 -7.87 -13.43
C ILE A 111 4.07 -9.34 -13.90
N LEU A 112 3.05 -9.84 -14.61
CA LEU A 112 3.05 -11.19 -15.20
C LEU A 112 3.62 -11.27 -16.63
N SER A 113 3.99 -10.16 -17.27
CA SER A 113 4.44 -10.14 -18.66
C SER A 113 5.73 -9.34 -18.94
N PHE A 114 6.30 -8.66 -17.94
CA PHE A 114 7.50 -7.85 -18.14
C PHE A 114 8.71 -8.71 -18.54
N LYS A 115 9.68 -8.09 -19.24
CA LYS A 115 10.92 -8.73 -19.67
C LYS A 115 12.07 -8.42 -18.72
N ARG A 116 12.82 -9.45 -18.34
CA ARG A 116 14.08 -9.35 -17.57
C ARG A 116 15.22 -8.75 -18.40
N GLY A 117 16.34 -8.45 -17.74
CA GLY A 117 17.56 -7.94 -18.38
C GLY A 117 17.59 -6.43 -18.58
N ARG A 118 16.62 -5.71 -18.01
CA ARG A 118 16.64 -4.25 -17.91
C ARG A 118 17.13 -3.85 -16.53
N HIS A 119 17.92 -2.78 -16.49
CA HIS A 119 18.43 -2.22 -15.24
C HIS A 119 17.91 -0.78 -15.08
N PRO A 120 16.64 -0.59 -14.69
CA PRO A 120 16.11 0.74 -14.42
C PRO A 120 16.72 1.35 -13.15
N ASP A 121 16.73 2.68 -13.11
CA ASP A 121 17.09 3.46 -11.92
C ASP A 121 15.98 3.42 -10.87
N ILE A 122 14.71 3.33 -11.30
CA ILE A 122 13.55 3.32 -10.42
C ILE A 122 12.52 2.28 -10.89
N ILE A 123 11.94 1.55 -9.95
CA ILE A 123 10.82 0.64 -10.19
C ILE A 123 9.65 1.03 -9.29
N ILE A 124 8.46 1.12 -9.86
CA ILE A 124 7.22 1.39 -9.13
C ILE A 124 6.28 0.19 -9.30
N LEU A 125 5.68 -0.26 -8.21
CA LEU A 125 4.67 -1.32 -8.18
C LEU A 125 3.37 -0.72 -7.63
N ASP A 126 2.38 -0.50 -8.50
CA ASP A 126 1.08 0.07 -8.13
C ASP A 126 -0.02 -0.99 -8.23
N ASP A 127 -0.58 -1.36 -7.07
CA ASP A 127 -1.70 -2.31 -6.92
C ASP A 127 -1.46 -3.62 -7.72
N VAL A 128 -0.21 -4.15 -7.71
CA VAL A 128 0.19 -5.35 -8.49
C VAL A 128 -0.53 -6.64 -8.07
N LEU A 129 -1.10 -6.67 -6.86
CA LEU A 129 -1.94 -7.76 -6.33
C LEU A 129 -3.45 -7.47 -6.48
N ALA A 130 -3.85 -6.62 -7.40
CA ALA A 130 -5.26 -6.31 -7.63
C ALA A 130 -5.63 -6.51 -9.10
N ASP A 131 -6.06 -7.73 -9.45
CA ASP A 131 -6.79 -7.95 -10.71
C ASP A 131 -8.16 -7.27 -10.61
N PRO A 132 -8.48 -6.27 -11.47
CA PRO A 132 -9.78 -5.62 -11.45
C PRO A 132 -10.91 -6.49 -12.01
N THR A 133 -10.57 -7.61 -12.70
CA THR A 133 -11.55 -8.43 -13.43
C THR A 133 -11.98 -9.69 -12.70
N THR A 134 -11.17 -10.23 -11.78
CA THR A 134 -11.45 -11.52 -11.11
C THR A 134 -10.80 -11.59 -9.73
N MET A 135 -11.38 -12.38 -8.82
CA MET A 135 -10.63 -12.82 -7.64
C MET A 135 -9.48 -13.72 -8.11
N MET A 136 -8.25 -13.21 -8.12
CA MET A 136 -7.03 -14.02 -8.27
C MET A 136 -7.07 -15.29 -7.41
N ASP A 137 -6.63 -16.41 -7.94
CA ASP A 137 -6.34 -17.59 -7.13
C ASP A 137 -5.01 -17.42 -6.37
N LEU A 138 -4.74 -18.35 -5.44
CA LEU A 138 -3.51 -18.35 -4.64
C LEU A 138 -2.26 -18.57 -5.49
N GLY A 139 -2.34 -19.39 -6.54
CA GLY A 139 -1.20 -19.67 -7.42
C GLY A 139 -0.75 -18.44 -8.22
N VAL A 140 -1.68 -17.56 -8.62
CA VAL A 140 -1.36 -16.27 -9.23
C VAL A 140 -0.67 -15.33 -8.25
N ILE A 141 -1.10 -15.31 -6.98
CA ILE A 141 -0.47 -14.49 -5.93
C ILE A 141 0.96 -14.97 -5.68
N GLU A 142 1.16 -16.28 -5.49
CA GLU A 142 2.48 -16.88 -5.30
C GLU A 142 3.41 -16.58 -6.48
N LYS A 143 2.91 -16.68 -7.71
CA LYS A 143 3.68 -16.35 -8.91
C LYS A 143 4.07 -14.87 -8.98
N ILE A 144 3.19 -13.96 -8.55
CA ILE A 144 3.50 -12.53 -8.50
C ILE A 144 4.56 -12.27 -7.42
N ASN A 145 4.40 -12.85 -6.23
CA ASN A 145 5.37 -12.72 -5.15
C ASN A 145 6.75 -13.21 -5.59
N GLN A 146 6.82 -14.40 -6.20
CA GLN A 146 8.06 -14.95 -6.73
C GLN A 146 8.73 -13.95 -7.71
N ARG A 147 7.97 -13.41 -8.66
CA ARG A 147 8.52 -12.45 -9.63
C ARG A 147 8.99 -11.15 -8.99
N VAL A 148 8.26 -10.63 -8.02
CA VAL A 148 8.67 -9.40 -7.34
C VAL A 148 10.01 -9.60 -6.64
N PHE A 149 10.14 -10.67 -5.85
CA PHE A 149 11.35 -10.89 -5.05
C PHE A 149 12.53 -11.40 -5.87
N GLU A 150 12.32 -12.33 -6.81
CA GLU A 150 13.41 -12.94 -7.56
C GLU A 150 13.85 -12.10 -8.76
N GLU A 151 12.92 -11.43 -9.42
CA GLU A 151 13.19 -10.75 -10.69
C GLU A 151 13.20 -9.23 -10.53
N VAL A 152 12.14 -8.64 -9.98
CA VAL A 152 11.98 -7.17 -9.95
C VAL A 152 12.99 -6.51 -9.01
N VAL A 153 13.18 -7.05 -7.80
CA VAL A 153 14.16 -6.50 -6.85
C VAL A 153 15.58 -6.56 -7.43
N SER A 154 15.92 -7.64 -8.16
CA SER A 154 17.25 -7.81 -8.79
C SER A 154 17.48 -6.91 -10.01
N MET A 155 16.40 -6.37 -10.61
CA MET A 155 16.50 -5.53 -11.80
C MET A 155 16.93 -4.10 -11.48
N ALA A 156 16.58 -3.58 -10.30
CA ALA A 156 17.00 -2.23 -9.93
C ALA A 156 18.54 -2.11 -10.01
N LYS A 157 19.04 -1.05 -10.66
CA LYS A 157 20.48 -0.76 -10.67
C LYS A 157 21.03 -0.68 -9.24
N GLU A 158 22.33 -0.86 -9.09
CA GLU A 158 23.00 -0.55 -7.83
C GLU A 158 22.69 0.89 -7.41
N GLY A 159 22.11 1.06 -6.21
CA GLY A 159 21.62 2.36 -5.72
C GLY A 159 20.26 2.82 -6.27
N GLY A 160 19.57 1.99 -7.05
CA GLY A 160 18.22 2.25 -7.56
C GLY A 160 17.13 2.26 -6.47
N GLU A 161 15.91 2.63 -6.87
CA GLU A 161 14.79 2.85 -5.95
C GLU A 161 13.57 1.98 -6.29
N ILE A 162 12.91 1.44 -5.28
CA ILE A 162 11.68 0.63 -5.45
C ILE A 162 10.53 1.20 -4.62
N LYS A 163 9.40 1.52 -5.25
CA LYS A 163 8.21 2.06 -4.57
C LYS A 163 7.00 1.14 -4.74
N ILE A 164 6.30 0.77 -3.66
CA ILE A 164 5.16 -0.14 -3.65
C ILE A 164 3.91 0.52 -3.05
N ILE A 165 2.71 0.35 -3.63
CA ILE A 165 1.43 0.84 -3.06
C ILE A 165 0.22 -0.17 -3.16
N GLY A 166 -0.69 -0.27 -2.15
CA GLY A 166 -1.78 -1.33 -1.98
C GLY A 166 -3.05 -1.02 -1.09
N CYS A 167 -3.96 -1.99 -0.70
CA CYS A 167 -5.30 -1.87 0.06
C CYS A 167 -5.75 -3.03 1.09
N VAL A 168 -6.73 -2.82 2.06
CA VAL A 168 -7.29 -3.77 3.16
C VAL A 168 -8.82 -4.24 3.12
N ASN A 169 -9.34 -5.23 3.96
CA ASN A 169 -10.73 -5.89 3.94
C ASN A 169 -11.61 -6.03 5.27
N THR A 170 -12.82 -6.67 5.23
CA THR A 170 -13.92 -6.65 6.26
C THR A 170 -13.97 -7.73 7.36
N GLU A 171 -13.33 -8.89 7.25
CA GLU A 171 -13.49 -10.02 8.21
C GLU A 171 -12.59 -9.92 9.45
N THR A 172 -11.95 -8.77 9.66
CA THR A 172 -10.96 -8.55 10.71
C THR A 172 -11.63 -8.46 12.10
N LEU A 173 -11.19 -9.24 13.11
CA LEU A 173 -11.69 -9.19 14.50
C LEU A 173 -10.99 -8.11 15.33
N ILE A 174 -11.73 -7.43 16.21
CA ILE A 174 -11.27 -6.33 17.07
C ILE A 174 -11.94 -6.35 18.46
N LEU A 175 -11.30 -5.77 19.48
CA LEU A 175 -11.81 -5.68 20.87
C LEU A 175 -12.33 -4.27 21.18
N ILE A 176 -13.54 -4.19 21.75
CA ILE A 176 -14.21 -2.95 22.19
C ILE A 176 -14.66 -3.10 23.67
N PRO A 177 -15.07 -2.03 24.38
CA PRO A 177 -15.49 -2.13 25.80
C PRO A 177 -16.62 -3.13 26.07
N LYS A 178 -17.40 -3.48 25.04
CA LYS A 178 -18.51 -4.43 25.10
C LYS A 178 -18.10 -5.89 24.81
N GLY A 179 -16.84 -6.15 24.44
CA GLY A 179 -16.34 -7.48 24.06
C GLY A 179 -15.68 -7.53 22.66
N ILE A 180 -15.39 -8.74 22.16
CA ILE A 180 -14.79 -8.98 20.83
C ILE A 180 -15.88 -8.90 19.74
N THR A 181 -15.56 -8.30 18.59
CA THR A 181 -16.48 -8.15 17.44
C THR A 181 -15.72 -8.10 16.09
N ARG A 182 -16.38 -8.26 14.94
CA ARG A 182 -15.75 -8.03 13.62
C ARG A 182 -15.75 -6.54 13.29
N ILE A 183 -14.76 -6.05 12.54
CA ILE A 183 -14.71 -4.65 12.09
C ILE A 183 -15.91 -4.31 11.21
N GLY A 184 -16.43 -5.31 10.47
CA GLY A 184 -17.68 -5.20 9.73
C GLY A 184 -18.93 -5.04 10.59
N ASP A 185 -18.90 -5.39 11.88
CA ASP A 185 -20.06 -5.34 12.78
C ASP A 185 -20.17 -3.97 13.51
N LEU A 186 -19.13 -3.13 13.47
CA LEU A 186 -19.13 -1.82 14.13
C LEU A 186 -20.02 -0.76 13.48
N SER A 187 -20.37 -0.94 12.21
CA SER A 187 -21.48 -0.22 11.58
C SER A 187 -21.94 -0.98 10.34
N ASP A 188 -22.96 -0.48 9.66
CA ASP A 188 -23.44 -1.08 8.42
C ASP A 188 -22.36 -1.00 7.31
N HIS A 189 -21.54 -2.05 7.20
CA HIS A 189 -20.44 -2.17 6.24
C HIS A 189 -20.91 -2.17 4.78
N LYS A 190 -22.23 -2.22 4.54
CA LYS A 190 -22.85 -2.00 3.23
C LYS A 190 -22.79 -0.53 2.79
N LEU A 191 -22.58 0.40 3.73
CA LEU A 191 -22.38 1.82 3.45
C LEU A 191 -20.94 2.04 2.96
N LEU A 192 -20.79 2.53 1.74
CA LEU A 192 -19.48 2.84 1.16
C LEU A 192 -18.97 4.20 1.68
N GLY A 193 -17.70 4.26 2.10
CA GLY A 193 -17.07 5.49 2.58
C GLY A 193 -16.87 5.54 4.09
N TYR A 194 -16.69 6.76 4.63
CA TYR A 194 -16.53 6.99 6.06
C TYR A 194 -17.85 6.76 6.78
N CYS A 195 -17.89 5.70 7.57
CA CYS A 195 -18.99 5.35 8.45
C CYS A 195 -18.65 5.86 9.84
N ASN A 196 -19.48 6.75 10.37
CA ASN A 196 -19.30 7.26 11.73
C ASN A 196 -19.51 6.12 12.71
N ILE A 197 -18.57 6.00 13.63
CA ILE A 197 -18.70 5.16 14.81
C ILE A 197 -18.41 6.02 16.02
N LYS A 198 -19.02 5.67 17.15
CA LYS A 198 -18.67 6.22 18.45
C LYS A 198 -18.36 5.06 19.35
N GLU A 199 -17.26 4.40 19.05
CA GLU A 199 -16.85 3.22 19.79
C GLU A 199 -15.40 3.39 20.21
N LYS A 200 -15.08 2.85 21.38
CA LYS A 200 -13.68 2.76 21.77
C LYS A 200 -13.13 1.46 21.22
N VAL A 201 -11.99 1.52 20.53
CA VAL A 201 -11.29 0.33 20.06
C VAL A 201 -10.07 0.16 20.92
N TYR A 202 -9.90 -1.06 21.43
CA TYR A 202 -8.77 -1.40 22.24
C TYR A 202 -7.52 -1.53 21.35
N GLY A 203 -6.49 -0.77 21.68
CA GLY A 203 -5.22 -0.73 20.95
C GLY A 203 -4.03 -0.79 21.91
N ILE A 204 -2.86 -0.40 21.41
CA ILE A 204 -1.58 -0.54 22.14
C ILE A 204 -1.60 0.11 23.53
N GLN A 205 -2.29 1.25 23.69
CA GLN A 205 -2.36 2.01 24.96
C GLN A 205 -3.74 1.88 25.64
N GLY A 206 -4.48 0.81 25.36
CA GLY A 206 -5.83 0.60 25.88
C GLY A 206 -6.92 1.16 24.97
N PHE A 207 -8.06 1.54 25.56
CA PHE A 207 -9.21 2.01 24.80
C PHE A 207 -9.01 3.41 24.21
N ASN A 208 -9.05 3.50 22.88
CA ASN A 208 -8.95 4.75 22.14
C ASN A 208 -10.26 5.04 21.41
N GLU A 209 -10.67 6.32 21.34
CA GLU A 209 -11.89 6.71 20.65
C GLU A 209 -11.71 6.59 19.13
N ALA A 210 -12.55 5.78 18.49
CA ALA A 210 -12.67 5.71 17.05
C ALA A 210 -13.96 6.43 16.63
N THR A 211 -13.81 7.51 15.87
CA THR A 211 -14.93 8.36 15.41
C THR A 211 -15.49 7.94 14.04
N SER A 212 -14.72 7.15 13.29
CA SER A 212 -15.12 6.68 11.95
C SER A 212 -14.29 5.49 11.50
N PHE A 213 -14.86 4.64 10.65
CA PHE A 213 -14.11 3.67 9.84
C PHE A 213 -14.48 3.81 8.35
N TYR A 214 -13.61 3.38 7.44
CA TYR A 214 -13.85 3.48 6.00
C TYR A 214 -14.19 2.11 5.41
N SER A 215 -15.42 1.92 4.92
CA SER A 215 -15.83 0.70 4.20
C SER A 215 -15.70 0.88 2.68
N LYS A 216 -15.20 -0.16 2.02
CA LYS A 216 -14.98 -0.21 0.57
C LYS A 216 -15.84 -1.29 -0.12
N GLY A 217 -16.60 -2.08 0.65
CA GLY A 217 -17.20 -3.33 0.17
C GLY A 217 -16.18 -4.46 0.00
N GLN A 218 -16.58 -5.59 -0.59
CA GLN A 218 -15.81 -6.84 -0.61
C GLN A 218 -14.48 -6.78 -1.39
N GLY A 219 -13.48 -7.53 -0.90
CA GLY A 219 -12.12 -7.71 -1.47
C GLY A 219 -11.40 -8.92 -0.86
N LYS A 220 -10.29 -9.36 -1.45
CA LYS A 220 -9.57 -10.61 -1.08
C LYS A 220 -8.86 -10.52 0.28
N GLY A 221 -8.76 -11.65 0.98
CA GLY A 221 -8.11 -11.76 2.30
C GLY A 221 -6.93 -12.71 2.35
N TYR A 222 -6.18 -12.58 3.45
CA TYR A 222 -4.88 -13.18 3.79
C TYR A 222 -4.93 -13.74 5.20
N ILE A 223 -4.59 -15.01 5.37
CA ILE A 223 -4.72 -15.73 6.65
C ILE A 223 -3.31 -16.05 7.19
N LEU A 224 -2.97 -15.47 8.34
CA LEU A 224 -1.84 -15.89 9.17
C LEU A 224 -2.28 -16.99 10.13
N ARG A 225 -1.46 -18.02 10.34
CA ARG A 225 -1.65 -19.03 11.38
C ARG A 225 -0.43 -19.02 12.28
N VAL A 226 -0.64 -18.90 13.59
CA VAL A 226 0.43 -18.86 14.59
C VAL A 226 0.52 -20.19 15.36
N ALA A 227 1.69 -20.48 15.92
CA ALA A 227 2.04 -21.80 16.45
C ALA A 227 1.10 -22.33 17.56
N ASN A 228 0.39 -21.46 18.29
CA ASN A 228 -0.57 -21.84 19.33
C ASN A 228 -1.97 -22.21 18.78
N GLY A 229 -2.11 -22.34 17.46
CA GLY A 229 -3.35 -22.75 16.79
C GLY A 229 -4.29 -21.61 16.40
N LEU A 230 -3.98 -20.35 16.76
CA LEU A 230 -4.77 -19.18 16.36
C LEU A 230 -4.52 -18.79 14.89
N SER A 231 -5.49 -18.10 14.29
CA SER A 231 -5.35 -17.59 12.92
C SER A 231 -5.99 -16.20 12.74
N LEU A 232 -5.35 -15.34 11.94
CA LEU A 232 -5.75 -13.96 11.68
C LEU A 232 -6.02 -13.75 10.19
N HIS A 233 -7.22 -13.29 9.83
CA HIS A 233 -7.61 -12.98 8.46
C HIS A 233 -7.65 -11.45 8.23
N CYS A 234 -6.78 -10.94 7.36
CA CYS A 234 -6.66 -9.52 7.03
C CYS A 234 -6.26 -9.37 5.55
N SER A 235 -5.68 -8.25 5.12
CA SER A 235 -4.94 -8.20 3.85
C SER A 235 -3.45 -8.35 4.14
N GLU A 236 -2.67 -8.90 3.22
CA GLU A 236 -1.19 -9.01 3.34
C GLU A 236 -0.51 -7.70 3.75
N GLU A 237 -1.15 -6.61 3.33
CA GLU A 237 -0.75 -5.23 3.46
C GLU A 237 -1.13 -4.58 4.81
N HIS A 238 -1.73 -5.37 5.71
CA HIS A 238 -2.21 -4.88 6.98
C HIS A 238 -1.04 -4.86 7.98
N PRO A 239 -0.65 -3.69 8.52
CA PRO A 239 0.38 -3.64 9.54
C PRO A 239 -0.11 -4.29 10.84
N LEU A 240 0.69 -5.20 11.38
CA LEU A 240 0.48 -5.96 12.61
C LEU A 240 1.65 -5.71 13.56
N LEU A 241 1.36 -5.64 14.85
CA LEU A 241 2.38 -5.44 15.87
C LEU A 241 3.07 -6.78 16.16
N THR A 242 4.39 -6.76 16.23
CA THR A 242 5.26 -7.93 16.43
C THR A 242 6.29 -7.65 17.50
N LEU A 243 6.86 -8.73 18.05
CA LEU A 243 8.00 -8.71 18.97
C LEU A 243 9.12 -9.54 18.35
N ASN A 244 10.28 -8.92 18.13
CA ASN A 244 11.42 -9.57 17.52
C ASN A 244 12.23 -10.41 18.54
N SER A 245 13.29 -11.09 18.07
CA SER A 245 14.17 -11.92 18.90
C SER A 245 14.94 -11.16 19.98
N GLU A 246 14.96 -9.82 19.91
CA GLU A 246 15.56 -8.91 20.89
C GLU A 246 14.52 -8.34 21.89
N GLY A 247 13.23 -8.72 21.76
CA GLY A 247 12.14 -8.31 22.66
C GLY A 247 11.57 -6.92 22.40
N ILE A 248 11.87 -6.31 21.25
CA ILE A 248 11.45 -4.94 20.89
C ILE A 248 10.13 -5.01 20.10
N GLN A 249 9.19 -4.10 20.41
CA GLN A 249 7.94 -3.96 19.66
C GLN A 249 8.14 -3.24 18.33
N GLU A 250 7.64 -3.82 17.26
CA GLU A 250 7.67 -3.23 15.91
C GLU A 250 6.42 -3.55 15.09
N TRP A 251 5.99 -2.61 14.25
CA TRP A 251 4.91 -2.84 13.30
C TRP A 251 5.47 -3.46 12.01
N LYS A 252 5.01 -4.66 11.68
CA LYS A 252 5.35 -5.43 10.47
C LYS A 252 4.11 -5.71 9.65
N MET A 253 4.19 -5.73 8.32
CA MET A 253 3.02 -6.13 7.55
C MET A 253 2.68 -7.59 7.82
N ALA A 254 1.42 -7.99 7.60
CA ALA A 254 0.97 -9.36 7.81
C ALA A 254 1.86 -10.38 7.09
N LYS A 255 2.37 -10.04 5.90
CA LYS A 255 3.29 -10.89 5.14
C LYS A 255 4.75 -10.90 5.62
N ASP A 256 5.14 -9.97 6.50
CA ASP A 256 6.52 -9.76 6.94
C ASP A 256 6.83 -10.43 8.30
N ILE A 257 5.87 -11.15 8.87
CA ILE A 257 6.03 -11.91 10.11
C ILE A 257 6.70 -13.25 9.79
N GLN A 258 7.84 -13.54 10.42
CA GLN A 258 8.57 -14.79 10.23
C GLN A 258 8.29 -15.84 11.31
N GLU A 259 8.50 -17.12 10.97
CA GLU A 259 8.52 -18.20 11.96
C GLU A 259 9.62 -17.97 12.99
N GLY A 260 9.27 -18.03 14.28
CA GLY A 260 10.16 -17.68 15.38
C GLY A 260 10.01 -16.23 15.88
N GLU A 261 9.30 -15.38 15.14
CA GLU A 261 8.89 -14.06 15.61
C GLU A 261 7.53 -14.12 16.29
N PHE A 262 7.32 -13.25 17.26
CA PHE A 262 6.09 -13.25 18.03
C PHE A 262 5.16 -12.20 17.44
N LEU A 263 3.99 -12.65 16.98
CA LEU A 263 2.89 -11.72 16.75
C LEU A 263 2.44 -11.20 18.11
N ALA A 264 2.39 -9.87 18.27
CA ALA A 264 1.89 -9.28 19.51
C ALA A 264 0.37 -9.49 19.57
N ILE A 265 0.00 -10.60 20.19
CA ILE A 265 -1.38 -10.94 20.52
C ILE A 265 -1.58 -10.51 21.96
N GLN A 266 -2.48 -9.57 22.18
CA GLN A 266 -2.86 -9.24 23.54
C GLN A 266 -3.49 -10.47 24.20
N PHE A 267 -2.81 -10.97 25.23
CA PHE A 267 -3.14 -12.16 25.97
C PHE A 267 -3.17 -11.84 27.47
N GLY A 268 -3.97 -12.55 28.26
CA GLY A 268 -4.07 -12.28 29.71
C GLY A 268 -4.54 -10.87 30.05
N GLN A 269 -5.29 -10.24 29.14
CA GLN A 269 -5.84 -8.90 29.33
C GLN A 269 -6.64 -8.80 30.64
N GLU A 270 -7.34 -9.89 31.00
CA GLU A 270 -8.40 -9.90 32.01
C GLU A 270 -9.42 -8.75 31.82
N ILE A 271 -9.43 -8.19 30.61
CA ILE A 271 -10.38 -7.19 30.16
C ILE A 271 -11.54 -7.95 29.57
N PHE A 272 -12.47 -8.26 30.45
CA PHE A 272 -13.80 -8.60 30.04
C PHE A 272 -14.45 -7.30 29.58
N GLY A 273 -15.16 -7.37 28.45
CA GLY A 273 -16.12 -6.32 28.18
C GLY A 273 -17.00 -6.16 29.42
N ASN A 274 -17.41 -4.95 29.75
CA ASN A 274 -18.22 -4.69 30.96
C ASN A 274 -19.66 -5.24 30.86
N LYS A 275 -19.89 -6.16 29.92
CA LYS A 275 -21.16 -6.80 29.62
C LYS A 275 -21.15 -8.18 30.25
N THR A 276 -21.87 -8.31 31.36
CA THR A 276 -22.14 -9.61 31.99
C THR A 276 -22.99 -10.45 31.04
N ILE A 277 -22.52 -11.65 30.70
CA ILE A 277 -23.30 -12.65 29.96
C ILE A 277 -23.76 -13.65 31.01
N GLU A 278 -25.08 -13.77 31.22
CA GLU A 278 -25.62 -14.83 32.07
C GLU A 278 -25.30 -16.18 31.40
N ALA A 279 -24.49 -17.00 32.07
CA ALA A 279 -23.91 -18.23 31.51
C ALA A 279 -24.94 -19.36 31.25
N ASP A 280 -26.23 -19.13 31.48
CA ASP A 280 -27.28 -20.16 31.46
C ASP A 280 -28.18 -20.12 30.23
N LYS A 281 -27.65 -19.80 29.04
CA LYS A 281 -28.38 -19.94 27.75
C LYS A 281 -27.47 -20.29 26.56
N ALA A 282 -26.67 -21.35 26.68
CA ALA A 282 -26.13 -22.06 25.51
C ALA A 282 -26.99 -23.29 25.22
#